data_AF-A0A2V5KKU9-F1
#
_entry.id   AF-A0A2V5KKU9-F1
#
_cell.length_a   1.000
_cell.length_b   1.000
_cell.length_c   1.000
_cell.angle_alpha   90.00
_cell.angle_beta   90.00
_cell.angle_gamma   90.00
#
_symmetry.space_group_name_H-M   'P 1'
#
loop_
_entity.id
_entity.type
_entity.pdbx_description
1 polymer ?
#
loop_
_entity_poly.entity_id
_entity_poly.type
_entity_poly.pdbx_seq_one_letter_code
_entity_poly.pdbx_strand_id
1 'polypeptide(L)' 'ACSTVSDPPAFYAASYTAGALSTGTDTIASFSSRGPVTRDGSGRIKPDITAPGTGTRSASNSCDSCY' A
#
# COMPACT_ATOMS: atom_id res chain seq x y z
N ALA A 1 1.62 -11.83 -5.36
CA ALA A 1 2.23 -11.64 -6.68
C ALA A 1 3.14 -10.41 -6.67
N CYS A 2 4.13 -10.33 -7.55
CA CYS A 2 5.01 -9.15 -7.73
C CYS A 2 4.66 -8.42 -9.04
N SER A 3 5.21 -7.21 -9.21
CA SER A 3 4.94 -6.31 -10.35
C SER A 3 3.47 -5.88 -10.47
N THR A 4 2.81 -5.65 -9.34
CA THR A 4 1.40 -5.24 -9.25
C THR A 4 1.22 -3.76 -8.88
N VAL A 5 2.30 -2.97 -8.89
CA VAL A 5 2.24 -1.51 -8.74
C VAL A 5 1.97 -0.89 -10.11
N SER A 6 0.69 -0.86 -10.50
CA SER A 6 0.24 -0.40 -11.83
C SER A 6 -0.55 0.90 -11.81
N ASP A 7 -1.16 1.26 -10.68
CA ASP A 7 -2.11 2.36 -10.65
C ASP A 7 -1.42 3.72 -10.43
N PRO A 8 -1.71 4.75 -11.24
CA PRO A 8 -1.16 6.07 -11.00
C PRO A 8 -1.85 6.69 -9.76
N PRO A 9 -1.13 7.47 -8.93
CA PRO A 9 0.25 7.92 -9.10
C PRO A 9 1.29 6.96 -8.47
N ALA A 10 0.90 5.76 -8.04
CA ALA A 10 1.74 4.87 -7.23
C ALA A 10 3.02 4.40 -7.95
N PHE A 11 3.03 4.33 -9.27
CA PHE A 11 4.24 3.95 -10.03
C PHE A 11 5.14 5.13 -10.42
N TYR A 12 4.72 6.38 -10.20
CA TYR A 12 5.52 7.54 -10.54
C TYR A 12 6.75 7.66 -9.62
N ALA A 13 7.87 8.11 -10.18
CA ALA A 13 9.12 8.31 -9.44
C ALA A 13 8.98 9.37 -8.33
N ALA A 14 8.15 10.40 -8.54
CA ALA A 14 7.94 11.48 -7.59
C ALA A 14 6.97 11.11 -6.44
N SER A 15 6.28 9.98 -6.53
CA SER A 15 5.32 9.55 -5.51
C SER A 15 6.01 8.76 -4.43
N TYR A 16 5.62 8.98 -3.18
CA TYR A 16 5.99 8.13 -2.05
C TYR A 16 4.86 7.12 -1.79
N THR A 17 5.17 5.82 -1.79
CA THR A 17 4.16 4.77 -1.67
C THR A 17 4.34 3.91 -0.43
N ALA A 18 3.22 3.58 0.21
CA ALA A 18 3.16 2.69 1.36
C ALA A 18 2.47 1.37 1.00
N GLY A 19 3.08 0.24 1.37
CA GLY A 19 2.46 -1.09 1.33
C GLY A 19 1.65 -1.37 2.59
N ALA A 20 0.68 -2.28 2.48
CA ALA A 20 -0.20 -2.66 3.58
C ALA A 20 0.31 -3.93 4.28
N LEU A 21 0.49 -3.85 5.59
CA LEU A 21 0.75 -4.99 6.48
C LEU A 21 -0.54 -5.47 7.15
N SER A 22 -0.57 -6.75 7.49
CA SER A 22 -1.60 -7.31 8.35
C SER A 22 -1.38 -6.85 9.79
N THR A 23 -2.31 -6.06 10.33
CA THR A 23 -2.20 -5.46 11.66
C THR A 23 -1.91 -6.51 12.73
N GLY A 24 -0.94 -6.20 13.60
CA GLY A 24 -0.45 -7.11 14.63
C GLY A 24 0.61 -8.11 14.16
N THR A 25 1.03 -8.05 12.89
CA THR A 25 2.12 -8.88 12.34
C THR A 25 2.99 -8.08 11.37
N ASP A 26 4.22 -8.54 11.15
CA ASP A 26 5.10 -8.01 10.10
C ASP A 26 4.86 -8.68 8.74
N THR A 27 3.67 -9.26 8.53
CA THR A 27 3.30 -9.92 7.28
C THR A 27 2.60 -8.94 6.36
N ILE A 28 2.98 -8.94 5.08
CA ILE A 28 2.35 -8.09 4.07
C ILE A 28 0.96 -8.63 3.71
N ALA A 29 -0.02 -7.74 3.65
CA ALA A 29 -1.40 -8.09 3.33
C ALA A 29 -1.49 -8.66 1.91
N SER A 30 -2.36 -9.66 1.71
CA SER A 30 -2.50 -10.36 0.43
C SER A 30 -2.91 -9.44 -0.73
N PHE A 31 -3.63 -8.37 -0.43
CA PHE A 31 -4.07 -7.35 -1.38
C PHE A 31 -3.03 -6.23 -1.64
N SER A 32 -1.94 -6.15 -0.86
CA SER A 32 -0.93 -5.10 -1.05
C SER A 32 -0.19 -5.29 -2.37
N SER A 33 -0.13 -4.23 -3.19
CA SER A 33 0.70 -4.23 -4.40
C SER A 33 2.18 -4.32 -4.06
N ARG A 34 2.94 -4.99 -4.93
CA ARG A 34 4.37 -5.24 -4.76
C ARG A 34 5.10 -4.96 -6.06
N GLY A 35 6.25 -4.31 -5.99
CA GLY A 35 7.10 -4.03 -7.14
C GLY A 35 7.78 -5.28 -7.71
N PRO A 36 8.67 -5.10 -8.70
CA PRO A 36 9.10 -3.82 -9.27
C PRO A 36 8.02 -3.16 -10.16
N VAL A 37 8.12 -1.85 -10.35
CA VAL A 37 7.28 -1.13 -11.32
C VAL A 37 7.68 -1.55 -12.73
N THR A 38 6.80 -2.28 -13.42
CA THR A 38 6.99 -2.66 -14.83
C THR A 38 6.17 -1.81 -15.79
N ARG A 39 5.16 -1.08 -15.29
CA ARG A 39 4.18 -0.40 -16.13
C ARG A 39 4.75 0.75 -16.97
N ASP A 40 5.69 1.50 -16.42
CA ASP A 40 6.41 2.57 -17.13
C ASP A 40 7.81 2.13 -17.60
N GLY A 41 8.09 0.82 -17.56
CA GLY A 41 9.39 0.24 -17.93
C GLY A 41 10.55 0.63 -17.01
N SER A 42 10.29 1.30 -15.89
CA SER A 42 11.36 1.86 -15.06
C SER A 42 12.07 0.86 -14.16
N GLY A 43 11.43 -0.27 -13.84
CA GLY A 43 11.97 -1.28 -12.94
C GLY A 43 12.17 -0.81 -11.49
N ARG A 44 11.59 0.35 -11.12
CA ARG A 44 11.80 0.94 -9.79
C ARG A 44 11.24 0.04 -8.69
N ILE A 45 11.96 0.00 -7.57
CA ILE A 45 11.50 -0.70 -6.36
C ILE A 45 10.42 0.17 -5.71
N LYS A 46 9.23 -0.42 -5.54
CA LYS A 46 8.10 0.14 -4.79
C LYS A 46 7.34 -1.02 -4.12
N PRO A 47 6.61 -0.81 -3.02
CA PRO A 47 6.44 0.45 -2.28
C PRO A 47 7.70 0.87 -1.52
N ASP A 48 7.78 2.15 -1.15
CA ASP A 48 8.95 2.75 -0.48
C ASP A 48 9.00 2.38 1.01
N ILE A 49 7.83 2.28 1.66
CA ILE A 49 7.67 1.84 3.06
C ILE A 49 6.49 0.88 3.21
N THR A 50 6.37 0.27 4.38
CA THR A 50 5.21 -0.55 4.75
C THR A 50 4.63 -0.10 6.09
N ALA A 51 3.31 -0.16 6.23
CA ALA A 51 2.59 0.23 7.43
C ALA A 51 1.37 -0.67 7.68
N PRO A 52 0.81 -0.71 8.91
CA PRO A 52 -0.43 -1.43 9.18
C PRO A 52 -1.59 -0.93 8.31
N GLY A 53 -2.19 -1.83 7.52
CA GLY A 53 -3.24 -1.49 6.55
C GLY A 53 -4.46 -2.41 6.57
N THR A 54 -4.56 -3.31 7.55
CA THR A 54 -5.66 -4.29 7.66
C THR A 54 -6.44 -4.09 8.96
N GLY A 55 -7.73 -3.77 8.90
CA GLY A 55 -8.53 -3.60 10.12
C GLY A 55 -8.08 -2.44 11.01
N THR A 56 -7.45 -1.41 10.43
CA THR A 56 -7.05 -0.20 11.13
C THR A 56 -8.30 0.61 11.49
N ARG A 57 -8.53 0.81 12.79
CA ARG A 57 -9.61 1.66 13.30
C ARG A 57 -9.35 3.12 12.98
N SER A 58 -10.40 3.84 12.58
CA SER A 58 -10.32 5.24 12.16
C SER A 58 -11.68 5.92 12.31
N ALA A 59 -11.71 7.24 12.39
CA ALA A 59 -12.95 7.99 12.48
C ALA A 59 -13.88 7.68 11.29
N SER A 60 -15.16 7.44 11.58
CA SER A 60 -16.20 7.27 10.58
C SER A 60 -17.26 8.37 10.72
N ASN A 61 -18.00 8.67 9.65
CA ASN A 61 -19.08 9.66 9.69
C ASN A 61 -20.39 9.14 10.29
N SER A 62 -20.37 7.93 10.88
CA SER A 62 -21.57 7.26 11.37
C SER A 62 -21.96 7.69 12.80
N CYS A 63 -20.97 8.00 13.66
CA CYS A 63 -21.16 8.69 14.94
C CYS A 63 -19.81 9.13 15.53
N ASP A 64 -19.83 10.07 16.49
CA ASP A 64 -18.62 10.64 17.11
C ASP A 64 -17.78 9.63 17.91
N SER A 65 -18.35 8.49 18.28
CA SER A 65 -17.66 7.39 18.99
C SER A 65 -17.49 6.13 18.14
N CYS A 66 -17.85 6.17 16.86
CA CYS A 66 -17.82 5.02 15.96
C CYS A 66 -16.50 5.05 15.16
N TYR A 67 -15.50 4.30 15.63
CA TYR A 67 -14.15 4.22 15.03
C TYR A 67 -13.63 2.79 14.85
#